data_AF-A0A0D3LAN6-F1
#
_entry.id   AF-A0A0D3LAN6-F1
#
_cell.length_a   1.000
_cell.length_b   1.000
_cell.length_c   1.000
_cell.angle_alpha   90.00
_cell.angle_beta   90.00
_cell.angle_gamma   90.00
#
_symmetry.space_group_name_H-M   'P 1'
#
loop_
_entity.id
_entity.type
_entity.pdbx_description
1 polymer ?
#
loop_
_entity_poly.entity_id
_entity_poly.type
_entity_poly.pdbx_seq_one_letter_code
_entity_poly.pdbx_strand_id
1 'polypeptide(L)'
;MKTRSAYTKQAPDNSKVPNLYWIEQLARIMDSKFRIPGTRFRFGLDPILGLIPIFGDVTAAAISGGLIISMIKYGVSRKVVYKMLVNVALDATIGSIPVLGWVFDFYYKANNRNIRLLKEHYEEGKHTGSGTGVIITVVVVILALIVLLIWGLVALFQWLAALI
;
A
#
# COMPACT_ATOMS: atom_id res chain seq x y z
N MET A 1 -37.97 -14.78 29.52
CA MET A 1 -38.22 -13.94 28.32
C MET A 1 -36.94 -13.17 28.01
N LYS A 2 -36.28 -13.52 26.89
CA LYS A 2 -35.04 -12.97 26.26
C LYS A 2 -33.78 -12.76 27.13
N THR A 3 -32.92 -13.78 27.08
CA THR A 3 -31.50 -13.76 27.39
C THR A 3 -30.76 -12.74 26.50
N ARG A 4 -30.04 -11.80 27.13
CA ARG A 4 -29.05 -10.96 26.45
C ARG A 4 -27.82 -11.83 26.18
N SER A 5 -27.78 -12.41 24.98
CA SER A 5 -26.65 -13.21 24.49
C SER A 5 -25.39 -12.36 24.53
N ALA A 6 -24.42 -12.82 25.32
CA ALA A 6 -23.09 -12.28 25.41
C ALA A 6 -22.45 -12.33 24.01
N TYR A 7 -22.06 -11.16 23.50
CA TYR A 7 -21.07 -11.06 22.44
C TYR A 7 -19.73 -11.52 23.00
N THR A 8 -19.50 -12.83 23.02
CA THR A 8 -18.17 -13.39 23.23
C THR A 8 -17.33 -12.99 22.03
N LYS A 9 -16.48 -11.96 22.20
CA LYS A 9 -15.31 -11.75 21.34
C LYS A 9 -14.50 -13.05 21.39
N GLN A 10 -14.69 -13.88 20.39
CA GLN A 10 -13.88 -15.07 20.18
C GLN A 10 -12.44 -14.57 19.98
N ALA A 11 -11.55 -14.94 20.91
CA ALA A 11 -10.14 -14.61 20.78
C ALA A 11 -9.64 -15.15 19.42
N PRO A 12 -8.82 -14.39 18.68
CA PRO A 12 -8.33 -14.82 17.38
C PRO A 12 -7.65 -16.19 17.53
N ASP A 13 -8.01 -17.10 16.63
CA ASP A 13 -7.41 -18.44 16.54
C ASP A 13 -5.92 -18.29 16.18
N ASN A 14 -5.08 -18.31 17.21
CA ASN A 14 -3.62 -18.16 17.11
C ASN A 14 -2.96 -19.24 16.24
N SER A 15 -3.67 -20.29 15.82
CA SER A 15 -3.14 -21.30 14.88
C SER A 15 -3.09 -20.82 13.42
N LYS A 16 -3.85 -19.77 13.06
CA LYS A 16 -3.91 -19.21 11.71
C LYS A 16 -3.19 -17.87 11.54
N VAL A 17 -2.69 -17.29 12.62
CA VAL A 17 -1.92 -16.05 12.56
C VAL A 17 -0.49 -16.46 12.18
N PRO A 18 0.01 -16.17 10.96
CA PRO A 18 1.42 -16.41 10.65
C PRO A 18 2.28 -15.70 11.68
N ASN A 19 3.54 -16.12 11.86
CA ASN A 19 4.48 -15.39 12.71
C ASN A 19 4.75 -14.00 12.10
N LEU A 20 3.85 -13.05 12.38
CA LEU A 20 3.83 -11.68 11.87
C LEU A 20 5.09 -10.92 12.27
N TYR A 21 5.82 -11.40 13.28
CA TYR A 21 7.04 -10.80 13.76
C TYR A 21 8.09 -10.63 12.66
N TRP A 22 8.37 -11.68 11.87
CA TRP A 22 9.37 -11.60 10.79
C TRP A 22 8.94 -10.66 9.67
N ILE A 23 7.65 -10.66 9.37
CA ILE A 23 7.04 -9.79 8.34
C ILE A 23 7.10 -8.33 8.80
N GLU A 24 6.82 -8.08 10.09
CA GLU A 24 6.94 -6.79 10.76
C GLU A 24 8.37 -6.31 10.89
N GLN A 25 9.34 -7.21 11.03
CA GLN A 25 10.74 -6.85 10.92
C GLN A 25 11.11 -6.51 9.47
N LEU A 26 10.67 -7.27 8.48
CA LEU A 26 10.94 -6.99 7.06
C LEU A 26 10.39 -5.61 6.64
N ALA A 27 9.12 -5.33 6.92
CA ALA A 27 8.53 -4.03 6.59
C ALA A 27 9.18 -2.88 7.37
N ARG A 28 9.54 -3.11 8.64
CA ARG A 28 10.30 -2.10 9.39
C ARG A 28 11.65 -1.83 8.75
N ILE A 29 12.34 -2.87 8.29
CA ILE A 29 13.63 -2.75 7.60
C ILE A 29 13.48 -1.97 6.29
N MET A 30 12.43 -2.26 5.50
CA MET A 30 12.19 -1.66 4.19
C MET A 30 11.78 -0.19 4.29
N ASP A 31 10.87 0.15 5.21
CA ASP A 31 10.25 1.47 5.22
C ASP A 31 10.78 2.40 6.34
N SER A 32 11.42 1.88 7.39
CA SER A 32 11.58 2.68 8.65
C SER A 32 12.75 2.33 9.58
N LYS A 33 13.73 1.55 9.14
CA LYS A 33 14.81 1.03 10.00
C LYS A 33 15.68 2.14 10.59
N PHE A 34 16.00 3.13 9.78
CA PHE A 34 17.00 4.15 10.08
C PHE A 34 16.29 5.43 10.53
N ARG A 35 16.81 6.03 11.60
CA ARG A 35 16.32 7.32 12.11
C ARG A 35 17.38 8.37 11.82
N ILE A 36 16.97 9.51 11.27
CA ILE A 36 17.90 10.63 11.07
C ILE A 36 18.19 11.23 12.47
N PRO A 37 19.46 11.24 12.93
CA PRO A 37 19.82 11.84 14.21
C PRO A 37 19.42 13.33 14.21
N GLY A 38 18.82 13.80 15.31
CA GLY A 38 18.31 15.17 15.43
C GLY A 38 16.87 15.39 14.97
N THR A 39 16.17 14.37 14.43
CA THR A 39 14.77 14.50 14.02
C THR A 39 13.87 13.35 14.51
N ARG A 40 12.54 13.48 14.32
CA ARG A 40 11.56 12.39 14.53
C ARG A 40 11.41 11.50 13.28
N PHE A 41 12.16 11.76 12.22
CA PHE A 41 11.99 11.13 10.92
C PHE A 41 12.69 9.77 10.84
N ARG A 42 12.01 8.80 10.19
CA ARG A 42 12.52 7.44 9.95
C ARG A 42 12.43 7.12 8.46
N PHE A 43 13.47 6.52 7.91
CA PHE A 43 13.56 6.03 6.54
C PHE A 43 14.08 4.60 6.54
N GLY A 44 13.80 3.82 5.49
CA GLY A 44 14.27 2.44 5.39
C GLY A 44 15.24 2.27 4.23
N LEU A 45 15.27 1.07 3.65
CA LEU A 45 16.12 0.76 2.51
C LEU A 45 15.51 1.21 1.18
N ASP A 46 14.20 1.48 1.10
CA ASP A 46 13.54 1.91 -0.14
C ASP A 46 14.18 3.17 -0.76
N PRO A 47 14.48 4.24 0.01
CA PRO A 47 15.15 5.42 -0.54
C PRO A 47 16.60 5.17 -0.97
N ILE A 48 17.26 4.14 -0.42
CA ILE A 48 18.62 3.74 -0.77
C ILE A 48 18.61 2.90 -2.05
N LEU A 49 17.61 2.03 -2.20
CA LEU A 49 17.39 1.28 -3.43
C LEU A 49 17.05 2.23 -4.59
N GLY A 50 16.24 3.26 -4.33
CA GLY A 50 15.90 4.32 -5.29
C GLY A 50 17.08 5.18 -5.79
N LEU A 51 18.26 5.11 -5.15
CA LEU A 51 19.48 5.77 -5.66
C LEU A 51 20.06 5.10 -6.90
N ILE A 52 19.64 3.86 -7.20
CA ILE A 52 20.00 3.16 -8.44
C ILE A 52 18.82 3.32 -9.41
N PRO A 53 18.94 4.19 -10.44
CA PRO A 53 17.88 4.39 -11.43
C PRO A 53 17.45 3.04 -12.01
N ILE A 54 16.14 2.84 -12.18
CA ILE A 54 15.49 1.63 -12.75
C ILE A 54 15.52 0.39 -11.84
N PHE A 55 16.61 0.12 -11.11
CA PHE A 55 16.71 -1.07 -10.26
C PHE A 55 16.05 -0.89 -8.89
N GLY A 56 16.05 0.31 -8.33
CA GLY A 56 15.48 0.59 -7.02
C GLY A 56 14.01 0.19 -6.88
N ASP A 57 13.17 0.76 -7.73
CA ASP A 57 11.71 0.57 -7.71
C ASP A 57 11.31 -0.88 -7.97
N VAL A 58 12.00 -1.57 -8.89
CA VAL A 58 11.73 -2.98 -9.20
C VAL A 58 12.05 -3.89 -8.01
N THR A 59 13.13 -3.60 -7.29
CA THR A 59 13.57 -4.42 -6.15
C THR A 59 12.64 -4.24 -4.96
N ALA A 60 12.25 -3.00 -4.65
CA ALA A 60 11.29 -2.70 -3.58
C ALA A 60 9.90 -3.29 -3.86
N ALA A 61 9.43 -3.20 -5.12
CA ALA A 61 8.18 -3.82 -5.55
C ALA A 61 8.24 -5.35 -5.49
N ALA A 62 9.37 -5.97 -5.86
CA ALA A 62 9.55 -7.43 -5.80
C ALA A 62 9.51 -7.95 -4.35
N ILE A 63 10.15 -7.26 -3.41
CA ILE A 63 10.13 -7.63 -1.98
C ILE A 63 8.72 -7.49 -1.42
N SER A 64 8.05 -6.38 -1.70
CA SER A 64 6.66 -6.14 -1.31
C SER A 64 5.71 -7.18 -1.90
N GLY A 65 5.91 -7.57 -3.16
CA GLY A 65 5.19 -8.65 -3.83
C GLY A 65 5.42 -10.01 -3.19
N GLY A 66 6.66 -10.34 -2.84
CA GLY A 66 6.99 -11.58 -2.12
C GLY A 66 6.29 -11.67 -0.76
N LEU A 67 6.14 -10.55 -0.06
CA LEU A 67 5.41 -10.45 1.21
C LEU A 67 3.92 -10.74 0.99
N ILE A 68 3.30 -10.12 -0.01
CA ILE A 68 1.89 -10.37 -0.38
C ILE A 68 1.67 -11.84 -0.76
N ILE A 69 2.52 -12.43 -1.60
CA ILE A 69 2.41 -13.83 -2.03
C ILE A 69 2.50 -14.77 -0.83
N SER A 70 3.44 -14.50 0.08
CA SER A 70 3.57 -15.27 1.31
C SER A 70 2.29 -15.20 2.14
N MET A 71 1.65 -14.04 2.23
CA MET A 71 0.39 -13.87 2.96
C MET A 71 -0.82 -14.57 2.32
N ILE A 72 -0.89 -14.64 0.99
CA ILE A 72 -1.94 -15.39 0.29
C ILE A 72 -1.91 -16.86 0.71
N LYS A 73 -0.73 -17.44 0.91
CA LYS A 73 -0.57 -18.82 1.39
C LYS A 73 -1.12 -19.04 2.81
N TYR A 74 -1.24 -17.97 3.61
CA TYR A 74 -1.80 -18.01 4.97
C TYR A 74 -3.31 -17.69 5.01
N GLY A 75 -3.99 -17.60 3.86
CA GLY A 75 -5.45 -17.49 3.82
C GLY A 75 -5.99 -16.07 3.99
N VAL A 76 -5.17 -15.06 3.72
CA VAL A 76 -5.63 -13.66 3.68
C VAL A 76 -6.75 -13.46 2.66
N SER A 77 -7.80 -12.74 3.05
CA SER A 77 -8.91 -12.42 2.15
C SER A 77 -8.49 -11.62 0.92
N ARG A 78 -9.18 -11.83 -0.21
CA ARG A 78 -8.92 -11.13 -1.48
C ARG A 78 -9.00 -9.61 -1.34
N LYS A 79 -9.92 -9.10 -0.52
CA LYS A 79 -10.05 -7.66 -0.21
C LYS A 79 -8.79 -7.08 0.42
N VAL A 80 -8.16 -7.78 1.35
CA VAL A 80 -6.90 -7.34 1.95
C VAL A 80 -5.78 -7.37 0.92
N VAL A 81 -5.69 -8.42 0.10
CA VAL A 81 -4.70 -8.53 -0.98
C VAL A 81 -4.81 -7.35 -1.96
N TYR A 82 -6.02 -7.01 -2.42
CA TYR A 82 -6.19 -5.87 -3.33
C TYR A 82 -5.80 -4.54 -2.69
N LYS A 83 -6.15 -4.32 -1.41
CA LYS A 83 -5.69 -3.12 -0.70
C LYS A 83 -4.17 -3.07 -0.57
N MET A 84 -3.52 -4.21 -0.35
CA MET A 84 -2.07 -4.28 -0.27
C MET A 84 -1.40 -3.96 -1.61
N LEU A 85 -1.95 -4.48 -2.69
CA LEU A 85 -1.49 -4.19 -4.06
C LEU A 85 -1.66 -2.70 -4.40
N VAL A 86 -2.79 -2.09 -4.03
CA VAL A 86 -3.02 -0.65 -4.23
C VAL A 86 -2.00 0.18 -3.46
N ASN A 87 -1.68 -0.18 -2.22
CA ASN A 87 -0.68 0.54 -1.44
C ASN A 87 0.71 0.50 -2.11
N VAL A 88 1.14 -0.67 -2.59
CA VAL A 88 2.44 -0.83 -3.28
C VAL A 88 2.44 -0.10 -4.62
N ALA A 89 1.34 -0.18 -5.38
CA ALA A 89 1.22 0.51 -6.66
C ALA A 89 1.28 2.04 -6.49
N LEU A 90 0.59 2.60 -5.49
CA LEU A 90 0.64 4.03 -5.19
C LEU A 90 2.06 4.47 -4.82
N ASP A 91 2.75 3.67 -4.03
CA ASP A 91 4.12 3.91 -3.60
C ASP A 91 5.09 3.95 -4.78
N ALA A 92 5.07 2.91 -5.62
CA ALA A 92 5.89 2.86 -6.83
C ALA A 92 5.57 3.99 -7.82
N THR A 93 4.27 4.31 -8.00
CA THR A 93 3.88 5.34 -8.97
C THR A 93 4.31 6.73 -8.51
N ILE A 94 4.12 7.07 -7.24
CA ILE A 94 4.47 8.39 -6.71
C ILE A 94 5.98 8.49 -6.45
N GLY A 95 6.61 7.41 -6.00
CA GLY A 95 8.06 7.28 -5.84
C GLY A 95 8.82 7.49 -7.14
N SER A 96 8.25 7.09 -8.28
CA SER A 96 8.88 7.28 -9.60
C SER A 96 8.95 8.74 -10.08
N ILE A 97 8.23 9.67 -9.45
CA ILE A 97 8.22 11.09 -9.85
C ILE A 97 9.45 11.81 -9.26
N PRO A 98 10.36 12.36 -10.08
CA PRO A 98 11.49 13.15 -9.59
C PRO A 98 11.00 14.31 -8.72
N VAL A 99 11.68 14.59 -7.60
CA VAL A 99 11.30 15.59 -6.58
C VAL A 99 10.16 15.15 -5.64
N LEU A 100 9.04 14.63 -6.15
CA LEU A 100 7.92 14.19 -5.30
C LEU A 100 8.24 12.88 -4.55
N GLY A 101 8.94 11.94 -5.19
CA GLY A 101 9.32 10.67 -4.58
C GLY A 101 10.15 10.85 -3.30
N TRP A 102 11.04 11.85 -3.26
CA TRP A 102 11.87 12.11 -2.10
C TRP A 102 11.07 12.52 -0.86
N VAL A 103 10.02 13.33 -1.02
CA VAL A 103 9.14 13.72 0.11
C VAL A 103 8.17 12.60 0.45
N PHE A 104 7.68 11.90 -0.58
CA PHE A 104 6.65 10.88 -0.44
C PHE A 104 7.14 9.63 0.30
N ASP A 105 8.35 9.16 0.01
CA ASP A 105 8.99 8.02 0.69
C ASP A 105 9.06 8.20 2.23
N PHE A 106 9.13 9.44 2.71
CA PHE A 106 9.14 9.70 4.15
C PHE A 106 7.74 9.60 4.79
N TYR A 107 6.67 9.89 4.03
CA TYR A 107 5.31 10.01 4.55
C TYR A 107 4.44 8.78 4.28
N TYR A 108 4.57 8.20 3.09
CA TYR A 108 3.84 7.03 2.67
C TYR A 108 4.74 5.80 2.78
N LYS A 109 4.23 4.77 3.48
CA LYS A 109 4.99 3.57 3.82
C LYS A 109 4.12 2.36 3.52
N ALA A 110 4.19 1.88 2.29
CA ALA A 110 3.26 0.87 1.79
C ALA A 110 3.32 -0.43 2.59
N ASN A 111 4.52 -0.91 2.96
CA ASN A 111 4.67 -2.16 3.69
C ASN A 111 4.12 -2.06 5.11
N ASN A 112 4.38 -0.95 5.81
CA ASN A 112 3.79 -0.71 7.13
C ASN A 112 2.25 -0.66 7.10
N ARG A 113 1.66 -0.03 6.07
CA ARG A 113 0.20 -0.01 5.88
C ARG A 113 -0.35 -1.40 5.59
N ASN A 114 0.39 -2.19 4.81
CA ASN A 114 0.03 -3.57 4.49
C ASN A 114 0.02 -4.46 5.73
N ILE A 115 1.00 -4.31 6.63
CA ILE A 115 1.00 -5.04 7.90
C ILE A 115 -0.15 -4.64 8.80
N ARG A 116 -0.51 -3.36 8.85
CA ARG A 116 -1.69 -2.93 9.59
C ARG A 116 -2.96 -3.58 9.06
N LEU A 117 -3.13 -3.66 7.74
CA LEU A 117 -4.26 -4.37 7.13
C LEU A 117 -4.29 -5.86 7.48
N LEU A 118 -3.12 -6.51 7.57
CA LEU A 118 -3.01 -7.90 8.02
C LEU A 118 -3.41 -8.05 9.49
N LYS A 119 -2.91 -7.19 10.39
CA LYS A 119 -3.31 -7.20 11.81
C LYS A 119 -4.82 -6.99 11.96
N GLU A 120 -5.38 -5.98 11.29
CA GLU A 120 -6.84 -5.74 11.28
C GLU A 120 -7.61 -6.95 10.73
N HIS A 121 -7.06 -7.69 9.77
CA HIS A 121 -7.69 -8.89 9.24
C HIS A 121 -7.68 -10.07 10.21
N TYR A 122 -6.52 -10.37 10.79
CA TYR A 122 -6.32 -11.55 11.64
C TYR A 122 -6.77 -11.35 13.09
N GLU A 123 -6.52 -10.17 13.66
CA GLU A 123 -6.80 -9.88 15.08
C GLU A 123 -8.23 -9.34 15.27
N GLU A 124 -8.73 -8.55 14.30
CA GLU A 124 -10.02 -7.87 14.43
C GLU A 124 -11.11 -8.44 13.51
N GLY A 125 -10.77 -9.42 12.65
CA GLY A 125 -11.71 -10.01 11.68
C GLY A 125 -12.22 -9.03 10.63
N LYS A 126 -11.52 -7.90 10.42
CA LYS A 126 -11.91 -6.87 9.46
C LYS A 126 -11.50 -7.24 8.04
N HIS A 127 -12.05 -6.49 7.08
CA HIS A 127 -11.73 -6.60 5.64
C HIS A 127 -11.95 -7.98 5.02
N THR A 128 -12.84 -8.81 5.57
CA THR A 128 -13.25 -10.07 4.94
C THR A 128 -14.03 -9.80 3.63
N GLY A 129 -13.94 -10.73 2.66
CA GLY A 129 -14.73 -10.69 1.41
C GLY A 129 -13.94 -10.60 0.10
N SER A 130 -14.67 -10.51 -1.03
CA SER A 130 -14.11 -10.62 -2.39
C SER A 130 -13.22 -9.46 -2.81
N GLY A 131 -13.38 -8.28 -2.19
CA GLY A 131 -12.59 -7.10 -2.52
C GLY A 131 -12.98 -6.39 -3.82
N THR A 132 -14.05 -6.81 -4.49
CA THR A 132 -14.53 -6.22 -5.75
C THR A 132 -14.72 -4.70 -5.65
N GLY A 133 -15.23 -4.19 -4.53
CA GLY A 133 -15.38 -2.76 -4.31
C GLY A 133 -14.06 -1.98 -4.38
N VAL A 134 -12.95 -2.58 -3.93
CA VAL A 134 -11.62 -1.94 -4.02
C VAL A 134 -11.20 -1.81 -5.48
N ILE A 135 -11.38 -2.87 -6.28
CA ILE A 135 -11.06 -2.85 -7.72
C ILE A 135 -11.93 -1.81 -8.43
N ILE A 136 -13.24 -1.79 -8.18
CA ILE A 136 -14.15 -0.82 -8.81
C ILE A 136 -13.70 0.61 -8.46
N THR A 137 -13.39 0.90 -7.19
CA THR A 137 -12.89 2.22 -6.79
C THR A 137 -11.61 2.58 -7.54
N VAL A 138 -10.65 1.67 -7.64
CA VAL A 138 -9.39 1.91 -8.37
C VAL A 138 -9.65 2.19 -9.85
N VAL A 139 -10.48 1.37 -10.51
CA VAL A 139 -10.83 1.55 -11.92
C VAL A 139 -11.52 2.89 -12.15
N VAL A 140 -12.50 3.26 -11.31
CA VAL A 140 -13.20 4.53 -11.41
C VAL A 140 -12.25 5.71 -11.25
N VAL A 141 -11.34 5.65 -10.27
CA VAL A 141 -10.32 6.69 -10.07
C VAL A 141 -9.39 6.82 -11.28
N ILE A 142 -8.91 5.70 -11.83
CA ILE A 142 -8.06 5.70 -13.02
C ILE A 142 -8.80 6.32 -14.22
N LEU A 143 -10.05 5.92 -14.46
CA LEU A 143 -10.86 6.48 -15.54
C LEU A 143 -11.07 7.98 -15.37
N ALA A 144 -11.35 8.45 -14.15
CA ALA A 144 -11.49 9.87 -13.86
C ALA A 144 -10.20 10.66 -14.15
N LEU A 145 -9.04 10.11 -13.77
CA LEU A 145 -7.73 10.74 -14.07
C LEU A 145 -7.46 10.79 -15.58
N ILE A 146 -7.80 9.74 -16.32
CA ILE A 146 -7.64 9.72 -17.79
C ILE A 146 -8.53 10.78 -18.44
N VAL A 147 -9.80 10.87 -18.04
CA VAL A 147 -10.73 11.88 -18.57
C VAL A 147 -10.22 13.29 -18.28
N LEU A 148 -9.75 13.54 -17.06
CA LEU A 148 -9.18 14.83 -16.68
C LEU A 148 -7.93 15.18 -17.49
N LEU A 149 -7.06 14.21 -17.74
CA LEU A 149 -5.85 14.39 -18.55
C LEU A 149 -6.20 14.71 -20.00
N ILE A 150 -7.12 13.96 -20.63
CA ILE A 150 -7.60 14.23 -22.00
C ILE A 150 -8.20 15.62 -22.09
N TRP A 151 -9.08 15.97 -21.15
CA TRP A 151 -9.70 17.29 -21.10
C TRP A 151 -8.65 18.41 -21.01
N GLY A 152 -7.65 18.26 -20.14
CA GLY A 152 -6.55 19.21 -20.02
C GLY A 152 -5.72 19.37 -21.30
N LEU A 153 -5.43 18.26 -22.00
CA LEU A 153 -4.71 18.30 -23.27
C LEU A 153 -5.50 19.01 -24.38
N VAL A 154 -6.82 18.75 -24.47
CA VAL A 154 -7.69 19.42 -25.45
C VAL A 154 -7.78 20.91 -25.14
N ALA A 155 -7.98 21.29 -23.87
CA ALA A 155 -8.03 22.69 -23.46
C ALA A 155 -6.71 23.42 -23.76
N LEU A 156 -5.57 22.77 -23.50
CA LEU A 156 -4.25 23.32 -23.84
C LEU A 156 -4.08 23.50 -25.35
N PHE A 157 -4.48 22.51 -26.16
CA PHE A 157 -4.40 22.60 -27.61
C PHE A 157 -5.26 23.76 -28.15
N GLN A 158 -6.50 23.89 -27.66
CA GLN A 158 -7.39 25.00 -28.03
C GLN A 158 -6.80 26.35 -27.66
N TRP A 159 -6.20 26.46 -26.46
CA TRP A 159 -5.55 27.69 -26.02
C TRP A 159 -4.35 28.05 -26.91
N LEU A 160 -3.52 27.08 -27.30
CA LEU A 160 -2.39 27.30 -28.21
C LEU A 160 -2.86 27.68 -29.62
N ALA A 161 -3.90 27.02 -30.14
CA ALA A 161 -4.45 27.32 -31.47
C ALA A 161 -5.07 28.73 -31.54
N ALA A 162 -5.58 29.25 -30.42
CA ALA A 162 -6.09 30.62 -30.34
C ALA A 162 -4.97 31.69 -30.28
N LEU A 163 -3.72 31.28 -30.04
CA LEU A 163 -2.57 32.17 -29.90
C LEU A 163 -1.79 32.38 -31.21
N ILE A 164 -2.09 31.55 -32.22
CA ILE A 164 -1.55 31.60 -33.59
C ILE A 164 -2.57 32.30 -34.49
#